data_AF-A0A7W4GPC1-F1
#
_entry.id   AF-A0A7W4GPC1-F1
#
_cell.length_a   1.000
_cell.length_b   1.000
_cell.length_c   1.000
_cell.angle_alpha   90.00
_cell.angle_beta   90.00
_cell.angle_gamma   90.00
#
_symmetry.space_group_name_H-M   'P 1'
#
loop_
_entity.id
_entity.type
_entity.pdbx_description
1 polymer ?
#
loop_
_entity_poly.entity_id
_entity_poly.type
_entity_poly.pdbx_seq_one_letter_code
_entity_poly.pdbx_strand_id
1 'polypeptide(L)'
;MLDPMLARIASDPNYDKLRTRRLKFGWTLTIIMMIVYYGFILLVAFGKDLLATPIGSGVTTWGIPIGFGVILITIVLTGVYVLRANREYDDLTDRIKREALK
;
A
#
# COMPACT_ATOMS: atom_id res chain seq x y z
N MET A 1 23.91 16.04 -17.63
CA MET A 1 22.97 17.15 -17.92
C MET A 1 21.58 16.55 -17.89
N LEU A 2 20.69 17.00 -16.99
CA LEU A 2 19.28 16.60 -17.04
C LEU A 2 18.72 17.07 -18.38
N ASP A 3 18.04 16.17 -19.10
CA ASP A 3 17.41 16.48 -20.38
C ASP A 3 16.52 17.74 -20.24
N PRO A 4 16.64 18.75 -21.10
CA PRO A 4 15.82 19.96 -21.03
C PRO A 4 14.31 19.67 -21.02
N MET A 5 13.85 18.52 -21.56
CA MET A 5 12.47 18.06 -21.37
C MET A 5 12.16 17.65 -19.92
N LEU A 6 13.03 16.89 -19.27
CA LEU A 6 12.85 16.46 -17.87
C LEU A 6 12.80 17.65 -16.91
N ALA A 7 13.65 18.66 -17.14
CA ALA A 7 13.65 19.88 -16.34
C ALA A 7 12.34 20.69 -16.48
N ARG A 8 11.73 20.68 -17.67
CA ARG A 8 10.48 21.40 -17.95
C ARG A 8 9.24 20.68 -17.42
N ILE A 9 9.28 19.35 -17.35
CA ILE A 9 8.22 18.54 -16.69
C ILE A 9 8.31 18.69 -15.17
N ALA A 10 9.53 18.71 -14.61
CA ALA A 10 9.73 18.88 -13.17
C ALA A 10 9.33 20.27 -12.65
N SER A 11 9.36 21.31 -13.50
CA SER A 11 8.91 22.66 -13.16
C SER A 11 7.40 22.88 -13.38
N ASP A 12 6.67 21.90 -13.91
CA ASP A 12 5.21 22.00 -14.09
C ASP A 12 4.49 21.86 -12.73
N PRO A 13 3.71 22.87 -12.30
CA PRO A 13 2.98 22.84 -11.02
C PRO A 13 1.92 21.72 -10.95
N ASN A 14 1.48 21.15 -12.07
CA ASN A 14 0.63 19.95 -12.08
C ASN A 14 1.41 18.69 -11.72
N TYR A 15 2.68 18.58 -12.16
CA TYR A 15 3.55 17.45 -11.82
C TYR A 15 3.81 17.39 -10.31
N ASP A 16 4.04 18.54 -9.66
CA ASP A 16 4.27 18.58 -8.22
C ASP A 16 3.00 18.28 -7.40
N LYS A 17 1.81 18.65 -7.90
CA LYS A 17 0.52 18.23 -7.33
C LYS A 17 0.30 16.72 -7.44
N LEU A 18 0.62 16.12 -8.58
CA LEU A 18 0.57 14.66 -8.80
C LEU A 18 1.53 13.94 -7.87
N ARG A 19 2.79 14.38 -7.82
CA ARG A 19 3.84 13.83 -6.94
C ARG A 19 3.42 13.88 -5.48
N THR A 20 2.89 15.01 -5.01
CA THR A 20 2.47 15.17 -3.61
C THR A 20 1.30 14.25 -3.26
N ARG A 21 0.32 14.09 -4.16
CA ARG A 21 -0.81 13.17 -3.95
C ARG A 21 -0.35 11.71 -3.87
N ARG A 22 0.56 11.30 -4.76
CA ARG A 22 1.18 9.95 -4.73
C ARG A 22 1.92 9.69 -3.43
N LEU A 23 2.79 10.62 -3.04
CA LEU A 23 3.58 10.49 -1.82
C LEU A 23 2.70 10.39 -0.59
N LYS A 24 1.68 11.24 -0.46
CA LYS A 24 0.73 11.16 0.67
C LYS A 24 0.04 9.82 0.75
N PHE A 25 -0.46 9.30 -0.37
CA PHE A 25 -1.13 8.00 -0.41
C PHE A 25 -0.18 6.85 -0.06
N GLY A 26 1.03 6.84 -0.64
CA GLY A 26 2.06 5.87 -0.31
C GLY A 26 2.42 5.89 1.17
N TRP A 27 2.61 7.08 1.75
CA TRP A 27 2.87 7.24 3.18
C TRP A 27 1.72 6.74 4.06
N THR A 28 0.46 6.98 3.69
CA THR A 28 -0.69 6.43 4.42
C THR A 28 -0.65 4.90 4.46
N LEU A 29 -0.40 4.25 3.31
CA LEU A 29 -0.28 2.79 3.27
C LEU A 29 0.92 2.27 4.05
N THR A 30 2.07 2.94 3.98
CA THR A 30 3.25 2.59 4.78
C THR A 30 2.93 2.64 6.27
N ILE A 31 2.26 3.70 6.74
CA ILE A 31 1.86 3.83 8.15
C ILE A 31 0.91 2.68 8.55
N ILE A 32 -0.08 2.38 7.71
CA ILE A 32 -1.00 1.25 7.97
C ILE A 32 -0.22 -0.07 8.06
N MET A 33 0.70 -0.32 7.11
CA MET A 33 1.54 -1.52 7.12
C MET A 33 2.40 -1.60 8.38
N MET A 34 2.99 -0.48 8.82
CA MET A 34 3.74 -0.44 10.08
C MET A 34 2.86 -0.78 11.28
N ILE A 35 1.64 -0.24 11.36
CA ILE A 35 0.70 -0.54 12.44
C ILE A 35 0.38 -2.03 12.47
N VAL A 36 0.08 -2.63 11.32
CA VAL A 36 -0.22 -4.07 11.22
C VAL A 36 1.00 -4.90 11.63
N TYR A 37 2.18 -4.57 11.12
CA TYR A 37 3.42 -5.30 11.39
C TYR A 37 3.82 -5.23 12.87
N TYR A 38 3.96 -4.03 13.43
CA TYR A 38 4.32 -3.86 14.83
C TYR A 38 3.20 -4.34 15.75
N GLY A 39 1.93 -4.13 15.39
CA GLY A 39 0.79 -4.66 16.15
C GLY A 39 0.82 -6.18 16.23
N PHE A 40 1.11 -6.87 15.13
CA PHE A 40 1.25 -8.33 15.13
C PHE A 40 2.46 -8.79 15.94
N ILE A 41 3.62 -8.13 15.82
CA ILE A 41 4.81 -8.45 16.63
C ILE A 41 4.53 -8.29 18.12
N LEU A 42 3.88 -7.20 18.53
CA LEU A 42 3.51 -6.97 19.92
C LEU A 42 2.52 -8.03 20.42
N LEU A 43 1.54 -8.41 19.59
CA LEU A 43 0.61 -9.49 19.92
C LEU A 43 1.35 -10.83 20.11
N VAL A 44 2.32 -11.14 19.26
CA VAL A 44 3.14 -12.36 19.39
C VAL A 44 4.01 -12.32 20.64
N ALA A 45 4.62 -11.16 20.94
CA ALA A 45 5.52 -11.01 22.08
C ALA A 45 4.80 -11.05 23.43
N PHE A 46 3.65 -10.37 23.55
CA PHE A 46 2.94 -10.19 24.83
C PHE A 46 1.63 -10.98 24.93
N GLY A 47 0.98 -11.27 23.80
CA GLY A 47 -0.31 -11.96 23.72
C GLY A 47 -0.20 -13.46 23.46
N LYS A 48 0.95 -14.08 23.78
CA LYS A 48 1.22 -15.51 23.56
C LYS A 48 0.13 -16.43 24.11
N ASP A 49 -0.44 -16.09 25.27
CA ASP A 49 -1.48 -16.93 25.92
C ASP A 49 -2.79 -16.89 25.12
N LEU A 50 -3.11 -15.75 24.53
CA LEU A 50 -4.26 -15.58 23.63
C LEU A 50 -4.05 -16.33 22.32
N LEU A 51 -2.85 -16.24 21.74
CA LEU A 51 -2.48 -16.95 20.52
C LEU A 51 -2.37 -18.47 20.71
N ALA A 52 -2.02 -18.93 21.90
CA ALA A 52 -1.94 -20.34 22.27
C ALA A 52 -3.29 -20.92 22.70
N THR A 53 -4.31 -20.09 22.90
CA THR A 53 -5.64 -20.55 23.29
C THR A 53 -6.23 -21.43 22.18
N PRO A 54 -6.55 -22.70 22.45
CA PRO A 54 -7.15 -23.60 21.48
C PRO A 54 -8.55 -23.14 21.07
N ILE A 55 -8.90 -23.32 19.80
CA ILE A 55 -10.25 -23.16 19.30
C ILE A 55 -10.91 -24.54 19.33
N GLY A 56 -11.74 -24.76 20.35
CA GLY A 56 -12.45 -26.03 20.56
C GLY A 56 -11.55 -27.16 21.05
N SER A 57 -11.87 -28.39 20.66
CA SER A 57 -11.17 -29.61 21.10
C SER A 57 -9.98 -30.00 20.19
N GLY A 58 -9.64 -29.15 19.21
CA GLY A 58 -8.58 -29.41 18.24
C GLY A 58 -7.23 -28.79 18.61
N VAL A 59 -6.25 -28.98 17.73
CA VAL A 59 -4.89 -28.40 17.85
C VAL A 59 -4.80 -26.98 17.28
N THR A 60 -5.85 -26.47 16.65
CA THR A 60 -5.89 -25.13 16.07
C THR A 60 -6.04 -24.10 17.17
N THR A 61 -5.13 -23.13 17.23
CA THR A 61 -5.20 -22.04 18.20
C THR A 61 -5.66 -20.73 17.54
N TRP A 62 -6.06 -19.75 18.34
CA TRP A 62 -6.41 -18.40 17.86
C TRP A 62 -5.30 -17.70 17.09
N GLY A 63 -4.05 -18.13 17.24
CA GLY A 63 -2.93 -17.60 16.45
C GLY A 63 -3.04 -17.87 14.95
N ILE A 64 -3.65 -18.99 14.54
CA ILE A 64 -3.77 -19.33 13.11
C ILE A 64 -4.74 -18.36 12.40
N PRO A 65 -5.99 -18.17 12.86
CA PRO A 65 -6.90 -17.20 12.24
C PRO A 65 -6.36 -15.76 12.27
N ILE A 66 -5.72 -15.35 13.37
CA ILE A 66 -5.17 -14.01 13.50
C ILE A 66 -4.04 -13.79 12.49
N GLY A 67 -3.07 -14.71 12.42
CA GLY A 67 -1.99 -14.65 11.44
C GLY A 67 -2.50 -14.67 10.00
N PHE A 68 -3.50 -15.50 9.71
CA PHE A 68 -4.16 -15.53 8.41
C PHE A 68 -4.84 -14.20 8.07
N GLY A 69 -5.51 -13.59 9.04
CA GLY A 69 -6.09 -12.25 8.91
C GLY A 69 -5.05 -11.18 8.53
N VAL A 70 -3.87 -11.22 9.17
CA VAL A 70 -2.75 -10.31 8.84
C VAL A 70 -2.27 -10.51 7.39
N ILE A 71 -2.17 -11.75 6.92
CA ILE A 71 -1.80 -12.06 5.53
C ILE A 71 -2.84 -11.49 4.56
N LEU A 72 -4.13 -11.73 4.81
CA LEU A 72 -5.20 -11.21 3.97
C LEU A 72 -5.19 -9.68 3.91
N ILE A 73 -5.03 -9.01 5.06
CA ILE A 73 -4.93 -7.55 5.12
C ILE A 73 -3.75 -7.06 4.28
N THR A 74 -2.60 -7.73 4.38
CA THR A 74 -1.39 -7.38 3.61
C THR A 74 -1.64 -7.47 2.10
N ILE A 75 -2.25 -8.58 1.64
CA ILE A 75 -2.59 -8.77 0.22
C ILE A 75 -3.56 -7.68 -0.25
N VAL A 76 -4.59 -7.36 0.54
CA VAL A 76 -5.56 -6.33 0.20
C VAL A 76 -4.89 -4.96 0.11
N LEU A 77 -4.03 -4.59 1.06
CA LEU A 77 -3.30 -3.33 1.04
C LEU A 77 -2.41 -3.21 -0.20
N THR A 78 -1.64 -4.26 -0.52
CA THR A 78 -0.83 -4.29 -1.73
C THR A 78 -1.69 -4.17 -3.00
N GLY A 79 -2.80 -4.88 -3.08
CA GLY A 79 -3.73 -4.80 -4.22
C GLY A 79 -4.31 -3.41 -4.39
N VAL A 80 -4.80 -2.79 -3.30
CA VAL A 80 -5.33 -1.41 -3.31
C VAL A 80 -4.26 -0.42 -3.74
N TYR A 81 -3.03 -0.58 -3.26
CA TYR A 81 -1.90 0.26 -3.67
C TYR A 81 -1.64 0.16 -5.17
N VAL A 82 -1.50 -1.06 -5.69
CA VAL A 82 -1.21 -1.31 -7.12
C VAL A 82 -2.35 -0.79 -7.99
N LEU A 83 -3.60 -1.06 -7.65
CA LEU A 83 -4.77 -0.57 -8.40
C LEU A 83 -4.82 0.96 -8.44
N ARG A 84 -4.53 1.61 -7.31
CA ARG A 84 -4.54 3.08 -7.22
C ARG A 84 -3.36 3.70 -7.97
N ALA A 85 -2.17 3.11 -7.86
CA ALA A 85 -0.98 3.56 -8.59
C ALA A 85 -1.17 3.41 -10.10
N ASN A 86 -1.72 2.28 -10.56
CA ASN A 86 -1.95 2.01 -11.98
C ASN A 86 -3.01 2.92 -12.60
N ARG A 87 -4.10 3.23 -11.90
CA ARG A 87 -5.14 4.17 -12.38
C ARG A 87 -4.59 5.55 -12.75
N GLU A 88 -3.49 5.97 -12.13
CA GLU A 88 -2.87 7.27 -12.39
C GLU A 88 -1.88 7.22 -13.57
N TYR A 89 -1.34 6.04 -13.89
CA TYR A 89 -0.61 5.83 -15.14
C TYR A 89 -1.55 5.82 -16.35
N ASP A 90 -2.75 5.24 -16.20
CA ASP A 90 -3.77 5.26 -17.23
C ASP A 90 -4.24 6.69 -17.55
N ASP A 91 -4.43 7.54 -16.52
CA ASP A 91 -4.87 8.93 -16.72
C ASP A 91 -3.81 9.78 -17.48
N LEU A 92 -2.52 9.55 -17.21
CA LEU A 92 -1.42 10.17 -17.97
C LEU A 92 -1.34 9.64 -19.40
N THR A 93 -1.50 8.34 -19.59
CA THR A 93 -1.46 7.69 -20.91
C THR A 93 -2.63 8.14 -21.78
N ASP A 94 -3.82 8.28 -21.19
CA ASP A 94 -5.01 8.76 -21.88
C ASP A 94 -4.93 10.25 -22.25
N ARG A 95 -4.21 11.07 -21.48
CA ARG A 95 -3.92 12.46 -21.87
C ARG A 95 -2.98 12.53 -23.06
N ILE A 96 -1.87 11.77 -23.03
CA ILE A 96 -0.90 11.73 -24.13
C ILE A 96 -1.55 11.19 -25.40
N LYS A 97 -2.36 10.13 -25.32
CA LYS A 97 -3.11 9.62 -26.48
C LYS A 97 -4.07 10.66 -27.06
N ARG A 98 -4.79 11.42 -26.22
CA ARG A 98 -5.72 12.45 -26.68
C ARG A 98 -5.03 13.66 -27.30
N GLU A 99 -3.83 14.02 -26.86
CA GLU A 99 -3.03 15.09 -27.46
C GLU A 99 -2.33 14.65 -28.75
N ALA A 100 -1.89 13.38 -28.85
CA ALA A 100 -1.26 12.85 -30.06
C ALA A 100 -2.24 12.48 -31.19
N LEU A 101 -3.51 12.28 -30.86
CA LEU A 101 -4.61 12.06 -31.82
C LEU A 101 -5.30 13.37 -32.27
N LYS A 102 -4.73 14.52 -31.90
CA LYS A 102 -5.19 15.85 -32.30
C LYS A 102 -4.23 16.46 -33.31
#